data_AF-E4XST2-F1
#
_entry.id   AF-E4XST2-F1
#
_cell.length_a   1.000
_cell.length_b   1.000
_cell.length_c   1.000
_cell.angle_alpha   90.00
_cell.angle_beta   90.00
_cell.angle_gamma   90.00
#
_symmetry.space_group_name_H-M   'P 1'
#
loop_
_entity.id
_entity.type
_entity.pdbx_description
1 polymer ?
#
loop_
_entity_poly.entity_id
_entity_poly.type
_entity_poly.pdbx_seq_one_letter_code
_entity_poly.pdbx_strand_id
1 'polypeptide(L)'
;MLLFLLQRRGFADQGQFTFGNGYRIINLFYFLFCDWKSSWNLLYKPIDEKERKEIDKIVQNCNATSIHKIKEFKQRALIREITSIISIPSSSSNFCLDDANLTKSVQVSSLKENSTKCVNQDLENLTKNVLDQKSSNLCVPISVATLLRFAIKNDLGYVDKRDYYSAESILSTLTLIVYPRSMAGLNLNPKKEETEFQLNEIELLLERLCKKTYLMETGWEIIRKLDFEEERQPKKSTCKFEKILLHKNFVFSRPLTVTGAIIIPHKRIDGIDYPEKLFFHQMTLDRIENGEYVLQNNQFSDPSSAVIRIKQRYPHYAAEPFVSNLENQTGDNIYIDGNIKIELVNEQYYMTRNRWFLLPYAYSLKLTEI
;
A
#
# COMPACT_ATOMS: atom_id res chain seq x y z
N MET A 1 -16.46 32.81 -5.05
CA MET A 1 -17.38 31.67 -4.79
C MET A 1 -16.68 30.45 -4.20
N LEU A 2 -15.49 30.03 -4.68
CA LEU A 2 -14.73 28.91 -4.07
C LEU A 2 -14.06 29.19 -2.71
N LEU A 3 -13.72 30.46 -2.40
CA LEU A 3 -13.24 30.82 -1.05
C LEU A 3 -14.30 30.54 0.04
N PHE A 4 -15.58 30.53 -0.33
CA PHE A 4 -16.70 30.27 0.58
C PHE A 4 -16.86 28.77 0.89
N LEU A 5 -16.39 27.87 0.01
CA LEU A 5 -16.37 26.43 0.26
C LEU A 5 -15.24 26.04 1.24
N LEU A 6 -14.11 26.74 1.18
CA LEU A 6 -12.99 26.57 2.12
C LEU A 6 -13.31 27.05 3.55
N GLN A 7 -14.26 27.97 3.71
CA GLN A 7 -14.62 28.55 5.02
C GLN A 7 -15.73 27.82 5.78
N ARG A 8 -16.58 27.01 5.14
CA ARG A 8 -17.76 26.39 5.80
C ARG A 8 -17.57 24.95 6.26
N ARG A 9 -16.54 24.26 5.80
CA ARG A 9 -16.08 22.97 6.33
C ARG A 9 -14.56 22.99 6.26
N GLY A 10 -13.90 23.13 7.41
CA GLY A 10 -12.45 23.19 7.46
C GLY A 10 -11.86 21.96 6.76
N PHE A 11 -11.15 22.19 5.66
CA PHE A 11 -10.28 21.15 5.11
C PHE A 11 -9.05 21.11 6.00
N ALA A 12 -8.75 19.94 6.55
CA ALA A 12 -7.58 19.80 7.38
C ALA A 12 -6.30 19.88 6.52
N ASP A 13 -5.27 20.54 7.06
CA ASP A 13 -3.91 20.48 6.53
C ASP A 13 -3.41 19.03 6.65
N GLN A 14 -2.59 18.53 5.73
CA GLN A 14 -2.06 17.15 5.81
C GLN A 14 -1.23 16.91 7.10
N GLY A 15 -0.64 17.97 7.66
CA GLY A 15 -0.01 17.92 8.98
C GLY A 15 -1.00 17.65 10.14
N GLN A 16 -2.31 17.77 9.92
CA GLN A 16 -3.33 17.42 10.91
C GLN A 16 -3.72 15.93 10.87
N PHE A 17 -3.42 15.25 9.76
CA PHE A 17 -3.77 13.84 9.53
C PHE A 17 -2.63 12.87 9.81
N THR A 18 -1.38 13.34 9.87
CA THR A 18 -0.19 12.47 9.96
C THR A 18 0.66 12.78 11.19
N PHE A 19 1.56 11.83 11.52
CA PHE A 19 2.57 11.99 12.55
C PHE A 19 3.81 12.64 11.95
N GLY A 20 4.44 13.58 12.67
CA GLY A 20 5.59 14.32 12.19
C GLY A 20 5.26 15.74 11.68
N ASN A 21 6.28 16.57 11.58
CA ASN A 21 6.18 17.99 11.19
C ASN A 21 7.18 18.38 10.09
N GLY A 22 8.03 17.45 9.64
CA GLY A 22 9.06 17.70 8.64
C GLY A 22 8.56 17.73 7.20
N TYR A 23 7.40 17.11 6.92
CA TYR A 23 6.84 17.06 5.57
C TYR A 23 5.44 17.69 5.52
N ARG A 24 5.36 18.91 4.98
CA ARG A 24 4.10 19.62 4.73
C ARG A 24 3.76 19.57 3.25
N ILE A 25 2.60 19.03 2.92
CA ILE A 25 2.06 19.07 1.56
C ILE A 25 0.67 19.69 1.60
N ILE A 26 0.38 20.52 0.60
CA ILE A 26 -0.97 21.05 0.37
C ILE A 26 -1.52 20.53 -0.97
N ASN A 27 -1.76 19.22 -1.04
CA ASN A 27 -2.21 18.54 -2.25
C ASN A 27 -3.60 19.02 -2.70
N LEU A 28 -4.39 19.56 -1.78
CA LEU A 28 -5.75 20.04 -2.05
C LEU A 28 -5.81 21.08 -3.18
N PHE A 29 -4.77 21.90 -3.34
CA PHE A 29 -4.74 22.91 -4.40
C PHE A 29 -4.75 22.31 -5.80
N TYR A 30 -4.22 21.10 -6.01
CA TYR A 30 -4.22 20.48 -7.33
C TYR A 30 -5.62 20.12 -7.82
N PHE A 31 -6.53 19.80 -6.90
CA PHE A 31 -7.94 19.53 -7.18
C PHE A 31 -8.74 20.78 -7.57
N LEU A 32 -8.14 21.98 -7.47
CA LEU A 32 -8.74 23.21 -7.98
C LEU A 32 -8.46 23.44 -9.47
N PHE A 33 -7.41 22.82 -10.01
CA PHE A 33 -6.89 23.10 -11.35
C PHE A 33 -6.90 21.91 -12.29
N CYS A 34 -7.08 20.70 -11.76
CA CYS A 34 -7.25 19.51 -12.57
C CYS A 34 -8.62 18.91 -12.26
N ASP A 35 -9.20 18.18 -13.22
CA ASP A 35 -10.29 17.28 -12.84
C ASP A 35 -9.78 16.27 -11.80
N TRP A 36 -10.70 15.69 -11.05
CA TRP A 36 -10.33 14.90 -9.88
C TRP A 36 -9.50 13.66 -10.25
N LYS A 37 -9.77 13.02 -11.41
CA LYS A 37 -9.02 11.85 -11.90
C LYS A 37 -7.61 12.24 -12.29
N SER A 38 -7.48 13.36 -13.00
CA SER A 38 -6.18 13.94 -13.35
C SER A 38 -5.38 14.32 -12.12
N SER A 39 -6.00 14.97 -11.13
CA SER A 39 -5.35 15.31 -9.85
C SER A 39 -4.79 14.06 -9.18
N TRP A 40 -5.59 12.99 -9.11
CA TRP A 40 -5.20 11.74 -8.49
C TRP A 40 -4.02 11.08 -9.22
N ASN A 41 -4.08 11.00 -10.55
CA ASN A 41 -3.00 10.46 -11.36
C ASN A 41 -1.71 11.28 -11.19
N LEU A 42 -1.79 12.60 -11.29
CA LEU A 42 -0.64 13.49 -11.14
C LEU A 42 0.05 13.38 -9.77
N LEU A 43 -0.73 13.12 -8.72
CA LEU A 43 -0.25 13.02 -7.34
C LEU A 43 0.28 11.63 -6.99
N TYR A 44 -0.42 10.56 -7.39
CA TYR A 44 -0.24 9.23 -6.81
C TYR A 44 0.09 8.13 -7.81
N LYS A 45 -0.01 8.37 -9.13
CA LYS A 45 0.45 7.42 -10.14
C LYS A 45 1.95 7.61 -10.39
N PRO A 46 2.79 6.57 -10.19
CA PRO A 46 4.14 6.56 -10.72
C PRO A 46 4.13 6.79 -12.23
N ILE A 47 4.98 7.68 -12.72
CA ILE A 47 5.09 7.94 -14.16
C ILE A 47 6.52 7.72 -14.63
N ASP A 48 6.66 7.24 -15.86
CA ASP A 48 7.95 7.18 -16.54
C ASP A 48 8.27 8.49 -17.28
N GLU A 49 9.46 8.54 -17.87
CA GLU A 49 9.95 9.73 -18.59
C GLU A 49 9.16 10.01 -19.87
N LYS A 50 8.57 8.99 -20.50
CA LYS A 50 7.73 9.15 -21.70
C LYS A 50 6.40 9.78 -21.31
N GLU A 51 5.71 9.21 -20.32
CA GLU A 51 4.46 9.74 -19.77
C GLU A 51 4.66 11.17 -19.24
N ARG A 52 5.79 11.43 -18.56
CA ARG A 52 6.14 12.80 -18.09
C ARG A 52 6.15 13.81 -19.24
N LYS A 53 6.82 13.50 -20.35
CA LYS A 53 6.87 14.38 -21.52
C LYS A 53 5.51 14.60 -22.18
N GLU A 54 4.63 13.60 -22.15
CA GLU A 54 3.26 13.72 -22.64
C GLU A 54 2.44 14.65 -21.74
N ILE A 55 2.53 14.47 -20.42
CA ILE A 55 1.87 15.32 -19.42
C ILE A 55 2.40 16.76 -19.51
N ASP A 56 3.70 16.96 -19.69
CA ASP A 56 4.30 18.30 -19.82
C ASP A 56 3.70 19.09 -20.98
N LYS A 57 3.42 18.44 -22.11
CA LYS A 57 2.74 19.09 -23.25
C LYS A 57 1.32 19.53 -22.88
N ILE A 58 0.58 18.68 -22.17
CA ILE A 58 -0.78 19.01 -21.71
C ILE A 58 -0.74 20.20 -20.74
N VAL A 59 0.16 20.16 -19.75
CA VAL A 59 0.33 21.21 -18.74
C VAL A 59 0.75 22.54 -19.40
N GLN A 60 1.63 22.50 -20.40
CA GLN A 60 2.02 23.68 -21.18
C GLN A 60 0.84 24.26 -21.96
N ASN A 61 0.03 23.42 -22.60
CA ASN A 61 -1.17 23.86 -23.34
C ASN A 61 -2.22 24.51 -22.42
N CYS A 62 -2.26 24.13 -21.14
CA CYS A 62 -3.11 24.74 -20.11
C CYS A 62 -2.51 25.99 -19.45
N ASN A 63 -1.36 26.47 -19.93
CA ASN A 63 -0.59 27.58 -19.32
C ASN A 63 -0.27 27.33 -17.82
N ALA A 64 -0.06 26.07 -17.44
CA ALA A 64 0.10 25.64 -16.05
C ALA A 64 1.53 25.17 -15.73
N THR A 65 2.54 25.65 -16.45
CA THR A 65 3.96 25.26 -16.26
C THR A 65 4.47 25.47 -14.84
N SER A 66 3.87 26.40 -14.10
CA SER A 66 4.19 26.67 -12.71
C SER A 66 3.49 25.73 -11.70
N ILE A 67 2.78 24.68 -12.13
CA ILE A 67 2.01 23.76 -11.26
C ILE A 67 2.86 23.11 -10.16
N HIS A 68 4.15 22.85 -10.42
CA HIS A 68 5.07 22.31 -9.41
C HIS A 68 5.33 23.29 -8.24
N LYS A 69 5.19 24.60 -8.47
CA LYS A 69 5.44 25.65 -7.48
C LYS A 69 4.28 25.86 -6.49
N ILE A 70 3.14 25.19 -6.68
CA ILE A 70 1.98 25.28 -5.77
C ILE A 70 2.36 24.94 -4.32
N LYS A 71 3.37 24.07 -4.14
CA LYS A 71 3.88 23.65 -2.83
C LYS A 71 4.76 24.70 -2.12
N GLU A 72 5.21 25.73 -2.82
CA GLU A 72 6.09 26.79 -2.28
C GLU A 72 5.33 27.94 -1.60
N PHE A 73 4.06 27.76 -1.23
CA PHE A 73 3.19 28.78 -0.63
C PHE A 73 2.99 30.07 -1.46
N LYS A 74 3.39 30.08 -2.74
CA LYS A 74 3.17 31.19 -3.71
C LYS A 74 1.86 31.05 -4.49
N GLN A 75 0.81 30.54 -3.84
CA GLN A 75 -0.43 30.08 -4.48
C GLN A 75 -1.20 31.18 -5.23
N ARG A 76 -1.18 32.42 -4.73
CA ARG A 76 -2.00 33.52 -5.29
C ARG A 76 -1.59 33.95 -6.70
N ALA A 77 -0.30 33.98 -7.01
CA ALA A 77 0.19 34.32 -8.34
C ALA A 77 -0.14 33.19 -9.34
N LEU A 78 0.05 31.94 -8.90
CA LEU A 78 -0.20 30.73 -9.68
C LEU A 78 -1.67 30.54 -10.07
N ILE A 79 -2.60 30.88 -9.18
CA ILE A 79 -4.05 30.85 -9.46
C ILE A 79 -4.43 31.69 -10.69
N ARG A 80 -3.70 32.79 -10.95
CA ARG A 80 -4.00 33.69 -12.07
C ARG A 80 -3.42 33.24 -13.41
N GLU A 81 -2.42 32.35 -13.38
CA GLU A 81 -1.72 31.88 -14.58
C GLU A 81 -2.47 30.73 -15.27
N ILE A 82 -3.13 29.86 -14.49
CA ILE A 82 -3.85 28.69 -15.01
C ILE A 82 -5.17 29.14 -15.64
N THR A 83 -5.26 29.02 -16.96
CA THR A 83 -6.41 29.52 -17.74
C THR A 83 -7.47 28.45 -18.01
N SER A 84 -7.13 27.17 -17.84
CA SER A 84 -8.02 26.04 -18.11
C SER A 84 -7.79 24.88 -17.14
N ILE A 85 -8.81 24.01 -17.01
CA ILE A 85 -8.71 22.78 -16.22
C ILE A 85 -7.76 21.82 -16.94
N ILE A 86 -6.77 21.31 -16.21
CA ILE A 86 -5.85 20.29 -16.70
C ILE A 86 -6.58 18.94 -16.67
N SER A 87 -6.77 18.38 -17.85
CA SER A 87 -7.34 17.06 -18.01
C SER A 87 -6.36 16.16 -18.75
N ILE A 88 -5.89 15.14 -18.05
CA ILE A 88 -5.00 14.12 -18.56
C ILE A 88 -5.90 12.98 -19.05
N PRO A 89 -5.84 12.62 -20.35
CA PRO A 89 -6.52 11.44 -20.84
C PRO A 89 -6.17 10.26 -19.94
N SER A 90 -7.17 9.54 -19.45
CA SER A 90 -6.98 8.40 -18.56
C SER A 90 -6.02 7.39 -19.20
N SER A 91 -4.74 7.44 -18.81
CA SER A 91 -3.69 6.67 -19.47
C SER A 91 -3.44 5.31 -18.83
N SER A 92 -4.10 4.99 -17.70
CA SER A 92 -3.92 3.67 -17.07
C SER A 92 -5.23 2.99 -16.73
N SER A 93 -5.37 1.78 -17.25
CA SER A 93 -6.25 0.71 -16.74
C SER A 93 -5.99 0.34 -15.27
N ASN A 94 -4.85 0.77 -14.69
CA ASN A 94 -4.37 0.29 -13.40
C ASN A 94 -5.02 1.00 -12.19
N PHE A 95 -5.53 2.22 -12.37
CA PHE A 95 -6.33 2.87 -11.34
C PHE A 95 -7.79 2.77 -11.76
N CYS A 96 -8.58 1.98 -11.02
CA CYS A 96 -10.03 2.04 -11.13
C CYS A 96 -10.51 3.35 -10.46
N LEU A 97 -10.32 4.48 -11.13
CA LEU A 97 -10.83 5.78 -10.68
C LEU A 97 -12.36 5.90 -10.87
N ASP A 98 -13.03 4.82 -11.24
CA ASP A 98 -14.49 4.72 -11.15
C ASP A 98 -14.92 3.81 -9.99
N ASP A 99 -13.97 3.42 -9.13
CA ASP A 99 -14.25 2.68 -7.90
C ASP A 99 -15.09 3.54 -6.96
N ALA A 100 -16.33 3.09 -6.72
CA ALA A 100 -17.26 3.72 -5.79
C ALA A 100 -16.68 3.87 -4.37
N ASN A 101 -15.64 3.10 -4.03
CA ASN A 101 -14.98 3.06 -2.73
C ASN A 101 -13.87 4.11 -2.59
N LEU A 102 -13.36 4.67 -3.69
CA LEU A 102 -12.30 5.69 -3.65
C LEU A 102 -12.77 6.99 -2.95
N THR A 103 -14.09 7.18 -2.84
CA THR A 103 -14.71 8.33 -2.14
C THR A 103 -15.37 7.98 -0.81
N LYS A 104 -15.41 6.70 -0.42
CA LYS A 104 -16.17 6.20 0.74
C LYS A 104 -15.26 5.37 1.64
N SER A 105 -14.87 5.88 2.81
CA SER A 105 -14.23 5.06 3.84
C SER A 105 -14.17 5.78 5.17
N VAL A 106 -15.03 5.36 6.12
CA VAL A 106 -15.05 5.87 7.51
C VAL A 106 -13.79 5.57 8.28
N GLN A 107 -13.15 4.45 7.97
CA GLN A 107 -12.08 3.95 8.81
C GLN A 107 -10.77 4.71 8.63
N VAL A 108 -10.59 5.43 7.52
CA VAL A 108 -9.40 6.26 7.30
C VAL A 108 -9.37 7.45 8.27
N SER A 109 -10.50 8.08 8.56
CA SER A 109 -10.59 9.15 9.57
C SER A 109 -10.38 8.62 10.99
N SER A 110 -10.83 7.38 11.25
CA SER A 110 -10.60 6.68 12.51
C SER A 110 -9.18 6.12 12.65
N LEU A 111 -8.31 6.18 11.63
CA LEU A 111 -6.95 5.63 11.71
C LEU A 111 -6.20 6.31 12.85
N LYS A 112 -6.24 7.64 12.97
CA LYS A 112 -5.58 8.39 14.05
C LYS A 112 -6.12 8.03 15.44
N GLU A 113 -7.42 7.73 15.55
CA GLU A 113 -8.06 7.30 16.81
C GLU A 113 -7.84 5.82 17.11
N ASN A 114 -7.69 4.95 16.11
CA ASN A 114 -7.42 3.53 16.27
C ASN A 114 -5.93 3.21 16.34
N SER A 115 -5.08 4.11 15.85
CA SER A 115 -3.63 4.01 15.88
C SER A 115 -3.08 4.28 17.28
N THR A 116 -3.76 5.11 18.09
CA THR A 116 -3.54 5.16 19.55
C THR A 116 -3.75 3.82 20.28
N LYS A 117 -4.34 2.81 19.62
CA LYS A 117 -4.46 1.43 20.12
C LYS A 117 -3.44 0.45 19.51
N CYS A 118 -2.63 0.87 18.53
CA CYS A 118 -1.52 0.06 18.01
C CYS A 118 -0.32 0.26 18.94
N VAL A 119 0.04 -0.78 19.68
CA VAL A 119 1.13 -0.71 20.65
C VAL A 119 2.46 -0.58 19.91
N ASN A 120 3.24 0.47 20.21
CA ASN A 120 4.65 0.59 19.84
C ASN A 120 5.39 -0.66 20.31
N GLN A 121 5.71 -1.56 19.39
CA GLN A 121 6.35 -2.82 19.71
C GLN A 121 7.60 -3.00 18.84
N ASP A 122 8.72 -3.13 19.53
CA ASP A 122 10.01 -3.41 18.93
C ASP A 122 9.98 -4.72 18.15
N LEU A 123 10.42 -4.66 16.89
CA LEU A 123 10.43 -5.76 15.93
C LEU A 123 11.54 -6.79 16.22
N GLU A 124 12.15 -6.76 17.41
CA GLU A 124 13.19 -7.73 17.80
C GLU A 124 12.58 -9.10 18.18
N ASN A 125 11.25 -9.21 18.29
CA ASN A 125 10.51 -10.45 18.46
C ASN A 125 9.16 -10.39 17.72
N LEU A 126 9.20 -10.47 16.39
CA LEU A 126 8.07 -10.31 15.46
C LEU A 126 6.87 -11.27 15.73
N THR A 127 7.06 -12.41 16.40
CA THR A 127 5.99 -13.36 16.76
C THR A 127 5.12 -12.97 17.94
N LYS A 128 5.53 -11.97 18.73
CA LYS A 128 4.76 -11.52 19.92
C LYS A 128 3.86 -10.31 19.64
N ASN A 129 4.08 -9.64 18.52
CA ASN A 129 3.67 -8.24 18.32
C ASN A 129 3.04 -8.02 16.93
N VAL A 130 1.87 -8.64 16.71
CA VAL A 130 1.18 -8.61 15.40
C VAL A 130 0.17 -7.46 15.38
N LEU A 131 0.32 -6.54 14.43
CA LEU A 131 -0.60 -5.42 14.23
C LEU A 131 -1.98 -5.94 13.78
N ASP A 132 -3.01 -5.74 14.61
CA ASP A 132 -4.40 -6.07 14.26
C ASP A 132 -4.96 -5.02 13.30
N GLN A 133 -5.28 -5.44 12.07
CA GLN A 133 -5.82 -4.55 11.06
C GLN A 133 -7.29 -4.19 11.31
N LYS A 134 -8.00 -4.85 12.24
CA LYS A 134 -9.46 -4.73 12.46
C LYS A 134 -10.25 -5.02 11.18
N SER A 135 -11.53 -4.66 11.09
CA SER A 135 -12.30 -4.75 9.83
C SER A 135 -11.86 -3.70 8.80
N SER A 136 -10.57 -3.62 8.47
CA SER A 136 -10.03 -2.64 7.52
C SER A 136 -9.14 -3.34 6.49
N ASN A 137 -9.15 -2.89 5.23
CA ASN A 137 -8.31 -3.46 4.18
C ASN A 137 -6.84 -2.96 4.27
N LEU A 138 -6.23 -3.04 5.45
CA LEU A 138 -4.89 -2.49 5.78
C LEU A 138 -3.75 -3.51 5.62
N CYS A 139 -4.06 -4.76 5.27
CA CYS A 139 -3.06 -5.83 5.18
C CYS A 139 -1.84 -5.46 4.34
N VAL A 140 -2.06 -4.85 3.18
CA VAL A 140 -1.01 -4.37 2.27
C VAL A 140 -0.15 -3.27 2.90
N PRO A 141 -0.68 -2.09 3.28
CA PRO A 141 0.16 -1.03 3.84
C PRO A 141 0.80 -1.41 5.19
N ILE A 142 0.19 -2.29 5.99
CA ILE A 142 0.84 -2.84 7.19
C ILE A 142 2.08 -3.65 6.81
N SER A 143 1.96 -4.57 5.84
CA SER A 143 3.11 -5.36 5.40
C SER A 143 4.23 -4.45 4.87
N VAL A 144 3.91 -3.43 4.06
CA VAL A 144 4.89 -2.48 3.54
C VAL A 144 5.54 -1.64 4.65
N ALA A 145 4.78 -1.24 5.68
CA ALA A 145 5.32 -0.55 6.84
C ALA A 145 6.34 -1.43 7.60
N THR A 146 6.06 -2.73 7.75
CA THR A 146 7.01 -3.69 8.36
C THR A 146 8.29 -3.80 7.55
N LEU A 147 8.18 -3.93 6.22
CA LEU A 147 9.32 -3.98 5.31
C LEU A 147 10.18 -2.70 5.41
N LEU A 148 9.54 -1.53 5.45
CA LEU A 148 10.22 -0.24 5.61
C LEU A 148 10.94 -0.11 6.95
N ARG A 149 10.30 -0.48 8.06
CA ARG A 149 10.95 -0.43 9.38
C ARG A 149 12.19 -1.31 9.42
N PHE A 150 12.09 -2.51 8.87
CA PHE A 150 13.25 -3.40 8.75
C PHE A 150 14.36 -2.73 7.92
N ALA A 151 14.03 -2.15 6.77
CA ALA A 151 15.02 -1.51 5.90
C ALA A 151 15.66 -0.26 6.54
N ILE A 152 14.87 0.58 7.21
CA ILE A 152 15.38 1.76 7.94
C ILE A 152 16.40 1.34 9.00
N LYS A 153 16.06 0.32 9.81
CA LYS A 153 16.94 -0.17 10.87
C LYS A 153 18.19 -0.87 10.32
N ASN A 154 18.01 -1.79 9.38
CA ASN A 154 19.08 -2.72 8.99
C ASN A 154 19.87 -2.27 7.75
N ASP A 155 19.20 -1.67 6.75
CA ASP A 155 19.90 -1.21 5.55
C ASP A 155 20.57 0.16 5.77
N LEU A 156 19.97 1.03 6.60
CA LEU A 156 20.50 2.38 6.88
C LEU A 156 21.13 2.54 8.27
N GLY A 157 21.04 1.53 9.15
CA GLY A 157 21.55 1.62 10.52
C GLY A 157 20.88 2.69 11.37
N TYR A 158 19.66 3.12 11.03
CA TYR A 158 19.00 4.24 11.70
C TYR A 158 18.29 3.79 12.99
N VAL A 159 18.47 4.57 14.05
CA VAL A 159 17.84 4.36 15.36
C VAL A 159 16.82 5.45 15.62
N ASP A 160 15.55 5.07 15.67
CA ASP A 160 14.44 6.00 15.87
C ASP A 160 14.27 6.38 17.34
N LYS A 161 15.03 7.37 17.81
CA LYS A 161 15.04 7.78 19.22
C LYS A 161 13.77 8.51 19.69
N ARG A 162 12.89 8.92 18.77
CA ARG A 162 11.73 9.78 19.06
C ARG A 162 10.43 9.24 18.47
N ASP A 163 10.41 7.99 18.02
CA ASP A 163 9.26 7.31 17.44
C ASP A 163 8.63 8.01 16.21
N TYR A 164 9.38 8.88 15.52
CA TYR A 164 8.91 9.54 14.28
C TYR A 164 8.77 8.55 13.11
N TYR A 165 9.45 7.40 13.19
CA TYR A 165 9.45 6.31 12.21
C TYR A 165 8.89 5.02 12.81
N SER A 166 8.00 5.16 13.80
CA SER A 166 7.21 4.05 14.33
C SER A 166 6.36 3.39 13.23
N ALA A 167 5.87 2.17 13.50
CA ALA A 167 5.00 1.46 12.54
C ALA A 167 3.74 2.26 12.23
N GLU A 168 3.18 2.93 13.24
CA GLU A 168 2.03 3.82 13.12
C GLU A 168 2.34 5.06 12.26
N SER A 169 3.46 5.73 12.50
CA SER A 169 3.87 6.91 11.73
C SER A 169 4.06 6.57 10.25
N ILE A 170 4.74 5.46 9.96
CA ILE A 170 4.94 4.97 8.60
C ILE A 170 3.61 4.56 7.96
N LEU A 171 2.79 3.76 8.65
CA LEU A 171 1.50 3.29 8.16
C LEU A 171 0.55 4.44 7.83
N SER A 172 0.47 5.44 8.71
CA SER A 172 -0.35 6.63 8.52
C SER A 172 0.13 7.42 7.30
N THR A 173 1.44 7.61 7.17
CA THR A 173 2.03 8.31 6.01
C THR A 173 1.79 7.56 4.71
N LEU A 174 1.91 6.23 4.71
CA LEU A 174 1.61 5.39 3.55
C LEU A 174 0.16 5.56 3.10
N THR A 175 -0.78 5.51 4.03
CA THR A 175 -2.23 5.44 3.77
C THR A 175 -2.93 6.79 3.63
N LEU A 176 -2.25 7.90 3.93
CA LEU A 176 -2.81 9.26 3.90
C LEU A 176 -2.05 10.22 2.97
N ILE A 177 -0.75 9.97 2.71
CA ILE A 177 0.09 10.86 1.90
C ILE A 177 0.68 10.14 0.68
N VAL A 178 1.34 8.99 0.88
CA VAL A 178 2.06 8.32 -0.21
C VAL A 178 1.09 7.75 -1.23
N TYR A 179 0.12 6.97 -0.74
CA TYR A 179 -0.90 6.33 -1.55
C TYR A 179 -2.22 6.32 -0.76
N PRO A 180 -2.95 7.45 -0.75
CA PRO A 180 -4.16 7.58 0.04
C PRO A 180 -5.22 6.60 -0.44
N ARG A 181 -5.88 5.92 0.50
CA ARG A 181 -6.87 4.86 0.21
C ARG A 181 -8.29 5.37 -0.01
N SER A 182 -8.52 6.65 0.21
CA SER A 182 -9.77 7.32 -0.12
C SER A 182 -9.59 8.83 -0.06
N MET A 183 -10.45 9.54 -0.79
CA MET A 183 -10.69 10.96 -0.55
C MET A 183 -11.47 11.19 0.76
N ALA A 184 -12.16 10.18 1.30
CA ALA A 184 -12.82 10.25 2.60
C ALA A 184 -11.82 10.42 3.77
N GLY A 185 -10.55 10.05 3.59
CA GLY A 185 -9.48 10.44 4.52
C GLY A 185 -9.26 11.95 4.63
N LEU A 186 -9.70 12.72 3.65
CA LEU A 186 -9.78 14.20 3.69
C LEU A 186 -11.13 14.69 4.26
N ASN A 187 -12.12 13.81 4.38
CA ASN A 187 -13.39 14.08 5.03
C ASN A 187 -13.28 13.81 6.54
N LEU A 188 -13.16 14.88 7.32
CA LEU A 188 -13.12 14.83 8.78
C LEU A 188 -14.42 14.30 9.43
N ASN A 189 -15.50 14.13 8.67
CA ASN A 189 -16.81 13.66 9.14
C ASN A 189 -17.35 12.54 8.24
N PRO A 190 -16.81 11.32 8.32
CA PRO A 190 -17.31 10.22 7.52
C PRO A 190 -18.68 9.73 8.01
N LYS A 191 -19.50 9.18 7.10
CA LYS A 191 -20.81 8.61 7.41
C LYS A 191 -20.69 7.16 7.86
N LYS A 192 -21.20 6.80 9.04
CA LYS A 192 -21.03 5.47 9.67
C LYS A 192 -21.42 4.27 8.78
N GLU A 193 -22.22 4.49 7.75
CA GLU A 193 -22.72 3.47 6.83
C GLU A 193 -21.71 3.10 5.71
N GLU A 194 -20.60 3.81 5.55
CA GLU A 194 -19.55 3.47 4.57
C GLU A 194 -18.65 2.33 5.06
N THR A 195 -18.91 1.12 4.56
CA THR A 195 -18.20 -0.11 4.94
C THR A 195 -17.27 -0.67 3.86
N GLU A 196 -17.23 -0.03 2.70
CA GLU A 196 -16.45 -0.49 1.55
C GLU A 196 -14.99 0.01 1.63
N PHE A 197 -14.05 -0.78 1.12
CA PHE A 197 -12.62 -0.46 1.15
C PHE A 197 -12.03 -0.47 -0.26
N GLN A 198 -11.16 0.49 -0.54
CA GLN A 198 -10.32 0.40 -1.74
C GLN A 198 -9.44 -0.85 -1.67
N LEU A 199 -9.40 -1.62 -2.75
CA LEU A 199 -8.45 -2.71 -2.91
C LEU A 199 -7.06 -2.11 -3.16
N ASN A 200 -6.10 -2.48 -2.32
CA ASN A 200 -4.71 -2.09 -2.53
C ASN A 200 -3.98 -3.24 -3.24
N GLU A 201 -3.49 -2.98 -4.43
CA GLU A 201 -2.52 -3.85 -5.07
C GLU A 201 -1.13 -3.54 -4.49
N ILE A 202 -0.45 -4.57 -4.00
CA ILE A 202 0.86 -4.43 -3.36
C ILE A 202 1.89 -3.79 -4.29
N GLU A 203 1.88 -4.15 -5.58
CA GLU A 203 2.80 -3.61 -6.58
C GLU A 203 2.61 -2.09 -6.74
N LEU A 204 1.36 -1.59 -6.79
CA LEU A 204 1.10 -0.16 -6.91
C LEU A 204 1.65 0.63 -5.71
N LEU A 205 1.48 0.12 -4.49
CA LEU A 205 2.01 0.77 -3.29
C LEU A 205 3.54 0.77 -3.27
N LEU A 206 4.17 -0.36 -3.61
CA LEU A 206 5.64 -0.49 -3.68
C LEU A 206 6.24 0.39 -4.78
N GLU A 207 5.59 0.45 -5.95
CA GLU A 207 5.99 1.35 -7.02
C GLU A 207 5.88 2.80 -6.60
N ARG A 208 4.75 3.20 -6.00
CA ARG A 208 4.58 4.57 -5.50
C ARG A 208 5.58 4.93 -4.42
N LEU A 209 5.96 3.96 -3.58
CA LEU A 209 6.96 4.14 -2.56
C LEU A 209 8.35 4.44 -3.17
N CYS A 210 8.74 3.72 -4.22
CA CYS A 210 10.07 3.85 -4.80
C CYS A 210 10.18 4.82 -6.00
N LYS A 211 9.08 5.16 -6.67
CA LYS A 211 9.06 6.03 -7.86
C LYS A 211 8.42 7.40 -7.56
N LYS A 212 8.86 8.42 -8.29
CA LYS A 212 8.23 9.75 -8.27
C LYS A 212 6.93 9.71 -9.06
N THR A 213 6.04 10.65 -8.76
CA THR A 213 4.88 10.95 -9.62
C THR A 213 5.17 12.21 -10.41
N TYR A 214 4.19 12.74 -11.13
CA TYR A 214 4.37 14.03 -11.79
C TYR A 214 4.63 15.14 -10.76
N LEU A 215 3.82 15.17 -9.70
CA LEU A 215 3.80 16.26 -8.72
C LEU A 215 4.49 15.93 -7.40
N MET A 216 4.78 14.66 -7.09
CA MET A 216 5.31 14.25 -5.79
C MET A 216 6.64 13.50 -5.91
N GLU A 217 7.49 13.72 -4.90
CA GLU A 217 8.68 12.90 -4.65
C GLU A 217 8.31 11.44 -4.36
N THR A 218 9.31 10.56 -4.32
CA THR A 218 9.12 9.15 -3.98
C THR A 218 8.45 9.02 -2.60
N GLY A 219 7.63 8.00 -2.40
CA GLY A 219 7.03 7.77 -1.08
C GLY A 219 8.07 7.57 0.02
N TRP A 220 9.22 7.00 -0.32
CA TRP A 220 10.34 6.88 0.61
C TRP A 220 10.88 8.25 1.02
N GLU A 221 11.09 9.18 0.09
CA GLU A 221 11.58 10.52 0.43
C GLU A 221 10.60 11.30 1.31
N ILE A 222 9.29 11.07 1.12
CA ILE A 222 8.23 11.59 1.99
C ILE A 222 8.39 11.05 3.42
N ILE A 223 8.50 9.73 3.55
CA ILE A 223 8.65 9.07 4.86
C ILE A 223 9.97 9.45 5.52
N ARG A 224 11.07 9.51 4.77
CA ARG A 224 12.39 9.91 5.25
C ARG A 224 12.36 11.28 5.92
N LYS A 225 11.49 12.19 5.48
CA LYS A 225 11.33 13.56 5.98
C LYS A 225 10.26 13.74 7.06
N LEU A 226 9.86 12.67 7.75
CA LEU A 226 8.87 12.78 8.84
C LEU A 226 9.37 13.66 10.01
N ASP A 227 10.65 13.52 10.40
CA ASP A 227 11.30 14.46 11.31
C ASP A 227 11.69 15.75 10.57
N PHE A 228 11.46 16.91 11.19
CA PHE A 228 11.79 18.21 10.61
C PHE A 228 13.29 18.55 10.70
N GLU A 229 14.00 17.95 11.65
CA GLU A 229 15.44 18.13 11.82
C GLU A 229 16.18 17.19 10.87
N GLU A 230 16.94 17.72 9.90
CA GLU A 230 17.63 16.92 8.88
C GLU A 230 18.63 15.95 9.53
N GLU A 231 19.26 16.34 10.64
CA GLU A 231 20.16 15.52 11.44
C GLU A 231 19.49 14.34 12.14
N ARG A 232 18.16 14.36 12.25
CA ARG A 232 17.35 13.28 12.84
C ARG A 232 16.62 12.45 11.79
N GLN A 233 16.74 12.78 10.51
CA GLN A 233 16.18 11.96 9.45
C GLN A 233 17.09 10.76 9.16
N PRO A 234 16.54 9.62 8.70
CA PRO A 234 17.35 8.59 8.04
C PRO A 234 18.13 9.22 6.89
N LYS A 235 19.35 8.70 6.68
CA LYS A 235 20.25 9.17 5.64
C LYS A 235 19.58 9.15 4.26
N LYS A 236 19.95 10.10 3.41
CA LYS A 236 19.52 10.15 2.01
C LYS A 236 19.83 8.81 1.34
N SER A 237 18.82 8.24 0.70
CA SER A 237 18.86 6.86 0.23
C SER A 237 17.83 6.63 -0.87
N THR A 238 18.07 5.60 -1.69
CA THR A 238 17.13 5.13 -2.71
C THR A 238 16.30 3.96 -2.18
N CYS A 239 15.07 3.85 -2.69
CA CYS A 239 14.16 2.73 -2.44
C CYS A 239 14.11 1.84 -3.68
N LYS A 240 14.25 0.52 -3.49
CA LYS A 240 13.97 -0.48 -4.52
C LYS A 240 13.19 -1.64 -3.90
N PHE A 241 12.31 -2.24 -4.69
CA PHE A 241 11.64 -3.49 -4.32
C PHE A 241 11.95 -4.56 -5.36
N GLU A 242 11.97 -5.81 -4.92
CA GLU A 242 12.26 -6.97 -5.75
C GLU A 242 11.14 -7.99 -5.63
N LYS A 243 10.73 -8.56 -6.77
CA LYS A 243 9.78 -9.67 -6.84
C LYS A 243 10.56 -10.97 -6.69
N ILE A 244 10.21 -11.77 -5.70
CA ILE A 244 10.92 -12.98 -5.29
C ILE A 244 9.99 -14.18 -5.46
N LEU A 245 10.49 -15.24 -6.07
CA LEU A 245 9.77 -16.49 -6.22
C LEU A 245 9.98 -17.37 -4.97
N LEU A 246 8.89 -17.76 -4.31
CA LEU A 246 8.88 -18.70 -3.19
C LEU A 246 8.90 -20.14 -3.70
N HIS A 247 9.71 -20.99 -3.07
CA HIS A 247 9.84 -22.41 -3.42
C HIS A 247 10.46 -23.22 -2.28
N LYS A 248 10.46 -24.55 -2.41
CA LYS A 248 10.93 -25.48 -1.36
C LYS A 248 12.37 -25.29 -0.87
N ASN A 249 13.23 -24.66 -1.68
CA ASN A 249 14.64 -24.41 -1.37
C ASN A 249 14.92 -22.92 -1.13
N PHE A 250 13.88 -22.10 -0.99
CA PHE A 250 14.04 -20.66 -0.78
C PHE A 250 14.75 -20.41 0.55
N VAL A 251 15.76 -19.54 0.53
CA VAL A 251 16.55 -19.16 1.71
C VAL A 251 16.11 -17.78 2.16
N PHE A 252 15.60 -17.72 3.39
CA PHE A 252 15.19 -16.45 3.98
C PHE A 252 16.39 -15.58 4.33
N SER A 253 16.38 -14.34 3.88
CA SER A 253 17.42 -13.35 4.16
C SER A 253 16.89 -12.07 4.82
N ARG A 254 15.63 -11.70 4.53
CA ARG A 254 14.97 -10.52 5.07
C ARG A 254 13.44 -10.64 4.94
N PRO A 255 12.67 -9.85 5.70
CA PRO A 255 11.21 -9.90 5.64
C PRO A 255 10.68 -9.64 4.23
N LEU A 256 9.67 -10.44 3.85
CA LEU A 256 8.95 -10.30 2.58
C LEU A 256 7.48 -10.04 2.83
N THR A 257 6.83 -9.32 1.93
CA THR A 257 5.37 -9.29 1.89
C THR A 257 4.89 -10.39 0.95
N VAL A 258 3.95 -11.21 1.42
CA VAL A 258 3.42 -12.38 0.70
C VAL A 258 1.90 -12.31 0.65
N THR A 259 1.30 -12.83 -0.41
CA THR A 259 -0.16 -12.91 -0.52
C THR A 259 -0.59 -14.34 -0.22
N GLY A 260 -1.44 -14.53 0.78
CA GLY A 260 -2.09 -15.80 1.07
C GLY A 260 -3.46 -15.89 0.43
N ALA A 261 -3.86 -17.12 0.13
CA ALA A 261 -5.18 -17.50 -0.34
C ALA A 261 -5.76 -18.57 0.60
N ILE A 262 -7.04 -18.44 0.94
CA ILE A 262 -7.79 -19.42 1.73
C ILE A 262 -9.22 -19.53 1.22
N ILE A 263 -9.75 -20.76 1.17
CA ILE A 263 -11.17 -20.97 0.96
C ILE A 263 -11.83 -21.03 2.34
N ILE A 264 -12.70 -20.05 2.61
CA ILE A 264 -13.57 -20.04 3.77
C ILE A 264 -14.85 -20.79 3.36
N PRO A 265 -15.16 -21.96 3.96
CA PRO A 265 -16.31 -22.75 3.58
C PRO A 265 -17.61 -22.04 3.95
N HIS A 266 -18.69 -22.45 3.30
CA HIS A 266 -20.04 -21.99 3.64
C HIS A 266 -20.33 -22.18 5.13
N LYS A 267 -20.86 -21.13 5.79
CA LYS A 267 -21.27 -21.16 7.19
C LYS A 267 -22.62 -20.50 7.35
N ARG A 268 -23.42 -21.01 8.29
CA ARG A 268 -24.66 -20.37 8.72
C ARG A 268 -24.52 -19.98 10.18
N ILE A 269 -24.67 -18.69 10.48
CA ILE A 269 -24.54 -18.15 11.85
C ILE A 269 -25.78 -17.32 12.12
N ASP A 270 -26.51 -17.62 13.19
CA ASP A 270 -27.72 -16.89 13.62
C ASP A 270 -28.77 -16.70 12.50
N GLY A 271 -28.92 -17.72 11.65
CA GLY A 271 -29.85 -17.70 10.52
C GLY A 271 -29.36 -16.95 9.29
N ILE A 272 -28.21 -16.27 9.36
CA ILE A 272 -27.56 -15.58 8.25
C ILE A 272 -26.64 -16.56 7.52
N ASP A 273 -26.82 -16.67 6.20
CA ASP A 273 -25.99 -17.50 5.33
C ASP A 273 -24.76 -16.72 4.85
N TYR A 274 -23.59 -17.30 5.08
CA TYR A 274 -22.30 -16.82 4.60
C TYR A 274 -21.80 -17.80 3.54
N PRO A 275 -21.81 -17.42 2.24
CA PRO A 275 -21.41 -18.30 1.16
C PRO A 275 -19.92 -18.68 1.24
N GLU A 276 -19.56 -19.82 0.65
CA GLU A 276 -18.15 -20.18 0.46
C GLU A 276 -17.46 -19.06 -0.33
N LYS A 277 -16.28 -18.64 0.15
CA LYS A 277 -15.55 -17.52 -0.43
C LYS A 277 -14.06 -17.80 -0.45
N LEU A 278 -13.46 -17.61 -1.61
CA LEU A 278 -12.02 -17.47 -1.75
C LEU A 278 -11.60 -16.09 -1.23
N PHE A 279 -10.71 -16.08 -0.25
CA PHE A 279 -10.22 -14.87 0.40
C PHE A 279 -8.71 -14.73 0.22
N PHE A 280 -8.29 -13.52 -0.13
CA PHE A 280 -6.89 -13.15 -0.27
C PHE A 280 -6.48 -12.20 0.84
N HIS A 281 -5.25 -12.38 1.33
CA HIS A 281 -4.75 -11.60 2.44
C HIS A 281 -3.25 -11.36 2.33
N GLN A 282 -2.82 -10.10 2.49
CA GLN A 282 -1.40 -9.77 2.51
C GLN A 282 -0.82 -9.99 3.91
N MET A 283 0.26 -10.77 3.98
CA MET A 283 0.96 -11.13 5.21
C MET A 283 2.44 -10.77 5.11
N THR A 284 3.14 -10.81 6.23
CA THR A 284 4.60 -10.63 6.25
C THR A 284 5.28 -11.97 6.55
N LEU A 285 6.14 -12.45 5.65
CA LEU A 285 7.06 -13.54 5.93
C LEU A 285 8.19 -13.00 6.81
N ASP A 286 8.25 -13.49 8.04
CA ASP A 286 9.19 -13.06 9.07
C ASP A 286 10.47 -13.88 9.09
N ARG A 287 10.35 -15.21 8.94
CA ARG A 287 11.49 -16.13 8.91
C ARG A 287 11.10 -17.49 8.37
N ILE A 288 12.09 -18.36 8.24
CA ILE A 288 11.89 -19.79 7.99
C ILE A 288 12.40 -20.58 9.19
N GLU A 289 11.58 -21.50 9.68
CA GLU A 289 11.89 -22.34 10.84
C GLU A 289 11.47 -23.78 10.51
N ASN A 290 12.39 -24.74 10.61
CA ASN A 290 12.14 -26.16 10.35
C ASN A 290 11.46 -26.46 8.99
N GLY A 291 11.84 -25.73 7.93
CA GLY A 291 11.27 -25.89 6.59
C GLY A 291 9.85 -25.32 6.44
N GLU A 292 9.45 -24.41 7.34
CA GLU A 292 8.18 -23.71 7.31
C GLU A 292 8.38 -22.20 7.18
N TYR A 293 7.63 -21.58 6.28
CA TYR A 293 7.39 -20.15 6.27
C TYR A 293 6.62 -19.75 7.52
N VAL A 294 7.20 -18.86 8.31
CA VAL A 294 6.56 -18.27 9.49
C VAL A 294 6.06 -16.89 9.12
N LEU A 295 4.74 -16.77 9.02
CA LEU A 295 4.05 -15.57 8.54
C LEU A 295 3.37 -14.86 9.70
N GLN A 296 3.46 -13.53 9.72
CA GLN A 296 2.63 -12.69 10.56
C GLN A 296 1.27 -12.48 9.91
N ASN A 297 0.22 -12.85 10.64
CA ASN A 297 -1.16 -12.73 10.17
C ASN A 297 -1.85 -11.54 10.84
N ASN A 298 -2.06 -10.46 10.10
CA ASN A 298 -2.84 -9.32 10.57
C ASN A 298 -4.35 -9.45 10.27
N GLN A 299 -4.84 -10.65 9.91
CA GLN A 299 -6.26 -10.91 9.68
C GLN A 299 -7.09 -10.89 10.96
N PHE A 300 -8.14 -10.08 10.93
CA PHE A 300 -9.04 -9.79 12.04
C PHE A 300 -10.03 -10.92 12.38
N SER A 301 -10.43 -11.75 11.42
CA SER A 301 -11.57 -12.68 11.59
C SER A 301 -11.20 -14.02 12.22
N ASP A 302 -9.94 -14.26 12.57
CA ASP A 302 -9.51 -15.53 13.16
C ASP A 302 -8.52 -15.28 14.33
N PRO A 303 -8.99 -15.33 15.59
CA PRO A 303 -8.14 -15.15 16.77
C PRO A 303 -7.19 -16.35 17.01
N SER A 304 -7.27 -17.42 16.22
CA SER A 304 -6.59 -18.68 16.53
C SER A 304 -5.11 -18.74 16.17
N SER A 305 -4.55 -17.78 15.40
CA SER A 305 -3.10 -17.67 15.24
C SER A 305 -2.63 -16.35 14.64
N ALA A 306 -2.03 -15.51 15.49
CA ALA A 306 -1.23 -14.35 15.09
C ALA A 306 -0.06 -14.73 14.15
N VAL A 307 0.30 -16.02 14.14
CA VAL A 307 1.38 -16.59 13.34
C VAL A 307 0.86 -17.74 12.51
N ILE A 308 0.91 -17.62 11.18
CA ILE A 308 0.59 -18.71 10.25
C ILE A 308 1.89 -19.44 9.89
N ARG A 309 1.87 -20.77 9.92
CA ARG A 309 2.99 -21.63 9.49
C ARG A 309 2.60 -22.41 8.25
N ILE A 310 3.41 -22.30 7.19
CA ILE A 310 3.18 -23.00 5.91
C ILE A 310 4.47 -23.70 5.50
N LYS A 311 4.42 -25.01 5.27
CA LYS A 311 5.62 -25.76 4.84
C LYS A 311 6.10 -25.27 3.47
N GLN A 312 7.41 -25.07 3.30
CA GLN A 312 7.97 -24.60 2.03
C GLN A 312 7.71 -25.54 0.85
N ARG A 313 7.51 -26.82 1.15
CA ARG A 313 7.17 -27.87 0.17
C ARG A 313 5.70 -27.89 -0.24
N TYR A 314 4.84 -27.12 0.41
CA TYR A 314 3.43 -27.07 0.04
C TYR A 314 3.26 -26.34 -1.29
N PRO A 315 2.22 -26.71 -2.06
CA PRO A 315 1.94 -26.05 -3.32
C PRO A 315 1.51 -24.60 -3.10
N HIS A 316 1.58 -23.82 -4.17
CA HIS A 316 1.24 -22.41 -4.18
C HIS A 316 -0.10 -22.19 -4.89
N TYR A 317 -0.84 -21.17 -4.47
CA TYR A 317 -2.07 -20.77 -5.15
C TYR A 317 -1.76 -20.08 -6.48
N ALA A 318 -2.50 -20.43 -7.52
CA ALA A 318 -2.57 -19.67 -8.77
C ALA A 318 -4.02 -19.59 -9.24
N ALA A 319 -4.34 -18.54 -10.01
CA ALA A 319 -5.70 -18.33 -10.52
C ALA A 319 -6.13 -19.51 -11.40
N GLU A 320 -7.42 -19.85 -11.35
CA GLU A 320 -7.96 -21.02 -12.04
C GLU A 320 -7.63 -21.11 -13.53
N PRO A 321 -7.78 -20.04 -14.33
CA PRO A 321 -7.46 -20.12 -15.76
C PRO A 321 -6.01 -20.47 -16.02
N PHE A 322 -5.10 -20.11 -15.10
CA PHE A 322 -3.68 -20.40 -15.24
C PHE A 322 -3.38 -21.87 -15.01
N VAL A 323 -3.90 -22.45 -13.92
CA VAL A 323 -3.66 -23.86 -13.58
C VAL A 323 -4.34 -24.78 -14.59
N SER A 324 -5.58 -24.50 -14.97
CA SER A 324 -6.31 -25.31 -15.96
C SER A 324 -5.61 -25.29 -17.33
N ASN A 325 -5.09 -24.13 -17.75
CA ASN A 325 -4.29 -24.06 -18.98
C ASN A 325 -2.97 -24.82 -18.88
N LEU A 326 -2.29 -24.76 -17.72
CA LEU A 326 -1.05 -25.49 -17.48
C LEU A 326 -1.26 -27.01 -17.52
N GLU A 327 -2.31 -27.50 -16.84
CA GLU A 327 -2.69 -28.91 -16.86
C GLU A 327 -3.08 -29.37 -18.27
N ASN A 328 -3.86 -28.58 -19.01
CA ASN A 328 -4.23 -28.92 -20.38
C ASN A 328 -3.02 -29.00 -21.33
N GLN A 329 -1.99 -28.19 -21.11
CA GLN A 329 -0.80 -28.16 -21.96
C GLN A 329 0.24 -29.23 -21.59
N THR A 330 0.39 -29.52 -20.30
CA THR A 330 1.51 -30.34 -19.79
C THR A 330 1.09 -31.67 -19.17
N GLY A 331 -0.21 -31.84 -18.87
CA GLY A 331 -0.74 -32.97 -18.12
C GLY A 331 -0.46 -32.91 -16.62
N ASP A 332 0.06 -31.79 -16.11
CA ASP A 332 0.46 -31.62 -14.70
C ASP A 332 0.23 -30.18 -14.23
N ASN A 333 0.23 -29.95 -12.92
CA ASN A 333 0.06 -28.63 -12.29
C ASN A 333 1.40 -28.01 -11.85
N ILE A 334 2.51 -28.43 -12.47
CA ILE A 334 3.86 -27.98 -12.14
C ILE A 334 4.27 -26.79 -13.01
N TYR A 335 4.39 -25.63 -12.38
CA TYR A 335 4.99 -24.44 -12.98
C TYR A 335 6.52 -24.51 -12.92
N ILE A 336 7.17 -24.19 -14.05
CA ILE A 336 8.62 -24.21 -14.20
C ILE A 336 9.10 -22.78 -14.49
N ASP A 337 10.00 -22.27 -13.64
CA ASP A 337 10.72 -21.03 -13.88
C ASP A 337 12.24 -21.30 -13.76
N GLY A 338 12.90 -21.38 -14.91
CA GLY A 338 14.28 -21.86 -15.02
C GLY A 338 14.44 -23.27 -14.41
N ASN A 339 15.19 -23.35 -13.31
CA ASN A 339 15.44 -24.61 -12.59
C ASN A 339 14.47 -24.84 -11.42
N ILE A 340 13.56 -23.91 -11.16
CA ILE A 340 12.61 -23.98 -10.05
C ILE A 340 11.34 -24.66 -10.53
N LYS A 341 10.84 -25.61 -9.74
CA LYS A 341 9.55 -26.29 -9.95
C LYS A 341 8.62 -25.98 -8.79
N ILE A 342 7.41 -25.55 -9.11
CA ILE A 342 6.39 -25.16 -8.13
C ILE A 342 5.10 -25.88 -8.50
N GLU A 343 4.57 -26.67 -7.57
CA GLU A 343 3.24 -27.26 -7.68
C GLU A 343 2.19 -26.16 -7.41
N LEU A 344 1.18 -26.07 -8.27
CA LEU A 344 0.13 -25.06 -8.19
C LEU A 344 -1.23 -25.66 -7.85
N VAL A 345 -2.01 -24.94 -7.05
CA VAL A 345 -3.40 -25.30 -6.71
C VAL A 345 -4.33 -24.11 -6.92
N ASN A 346 -5.62 -24.38 -7.06
CA ASN A 346 -6.65 -23.35 -7.15
C ASN A 346 -7.96 -23.83 -6.51
N GLU A 347 -8.97 -22.98 -6.50
CA GLU A 347 -10.28 -23.27 -5.90
C GLU A 347 -11.03 -24.47 -6.50
N GLN A 348 -10.75 -24.84 -7.75
CA GLN A 348 -11.34 -26.00 -8.43
C GLN A 348 -10.51 -27.28 -8.20
N TYR A 349 -9.19 -27.15 -8.06
CA TYR A 349 -8.24 -28.27 -8.06
C TYR A 349 -7.30 -28.21 -6.86
N TYR A 350 -7.36 -29.27 -6.05
CA TYR A 350 -6.38 -29.61 -5.00
C TYR A 350 -6.24 -28.61 -3.83
N MET A 351 -6.90 -27.46 -3.85
CA MET A 351 -6.92 -26.52 -2.72
C MET A 351 -7.86 -27.00 -1.61
N THR A 352 -7.30 -27.33 -0.45
CA THR A 352 -8.07 -27.74 0.72
C THR A 352 -8.69 -26.54 1.45
N ARG A 353 -9.95 -26.64 1.85
CA ARG A 353 -10.69 -25.62 2.62
C ARG A 353 -10.09 -25.37 4.00
N ASN A 354 -10.29 -24.17 4.55
CA ASN A 354 -9.74 -23.72 5.85
C ASN A 354 -8.21 -23.87 5.98
N ARG A 355 -7.48 -23.85 4.88
CA ARG A 355 -6.01 -23.90 4.87
C ARG A 355 -5.45 -22.79 4.02
N TRP A 356 -4.40 -22.16 4.53
CA TRP A 356 -3.66 -21.14 3.82
C TRP A 356 -2.71 -21.75 2.78
N PHE A 357 -2.74 -21.14 1.60
CA PHE A 357 -1.77 -21.32 0.53
C PHE A 357 -1.15 -19.96 0.22
N LEU A 358 0.08 -19.94 -0.28
CA LEU A 358 0.74 -18.70 -0.71
C LEU A 358 0.67 -18.58 -2.22
N LEU A 359 0.52 -17.36 -2.73
CA LEU A 359 0.91 -17.08 -4.11
C LEU A 359 2.43 -17.29 -4.25
N PRO A 360 2.92 -17.70 -5.43
CA PRO A 360 4.34 -18.00 -5.62
C PRO A 360 5.23 -16.76 -5.52
N TYR A 361 4.70 -15.57 -5.79
CA TYR A 361 5.46 -14.34 -5.75
C TYR A 361 5.30 -13.61 -4.41
N ALA A 362 6.44 -13.19 -3.88
CA ALA A 362 6.60 -12.33 -2.72
C ALA A 362 7.37 -11.07 -3.12
N TYR A 363 7.36 -10.05 -2.26
CA TYR A 363 8.11 -8.82 -2.51
C TYR A 363 9.02 -8.49 -1.34
N SER A 364 10.28 -8.13 -1.65
CA SER A 364 11.21 -7.54 -0.69
C SER A 364 11.37 -6.05 -0.97
N LEU A 365 11.79 -5.29 0.04
CA LEU A 365 12.12 -3.87 -0.10
C LEU A 365 13.48 -3.60 0.50
N LYS A 366 14.30 -2.81 -0.19
CA LYS A 366 15.66 -2.43 0.20
C LYS A 366 15.85 -0.93 0.10
N LEU A 367 16.54 -0.36 1.09
CA LEU A 367 17.04 1.01 1.06
C LEU A 367 18.56 0.99 0.82
N THR A 368 19.05 1.92 0.00
CA THR A 368 20.51 2.06 -0.26
C THR A 368 20.92 3.51 -0.08
N GLU A 369 21.84 3.79 0.85
CA GLU A 369 22.44 5.12 1.05
C GLU A 369 23.00 5.68 -0.27
N ILE A 370 22.86 7.00 -0.49
CA ILE A 370 23.35 7.72 -1.67
C ILE A 370 24.65 8.43 -1.36
#